data_AF-A0A2S1LK01-F1
#
_entry.id   AF-A0A2S1LK01-F1
#
_cell.length_a   1.000
_cell.length_b   1.000
_cell.length_c   1.000
_cell.angle_alpha   90.00
_cell.angle_beta   90.00
_cell.angle_gamma   90.00
#
_symmetry.space_group_name_H-M   'P 1'
#
loop_
_entity.id
_entity.type
_entity.pdbx_description
1 polymer ?
#
loop_
_entity_poly.entity_id
_entity_poly.type
_entity_poly.pdbx_seq_one_letter_code
_entity_poly.pdbx_strand_id
1 'polypeptide(L)'
;MRLFFFLVLYIPLQAQTILPDSVTIHKSWNDKNGKNKLTVMVNALCNPDRPPFDGHETKIEAKIQNGKGSQEMVYNDEDYQMEMILFRENDIWLEEFNKIKAVFIPFFYCGNSDSDIKASFIIFYNTKKYLYHINFHCTENGTCKVNDNLNGKLKELSPELRNSFIKSLKSKYKKYSDFN
;
A
#
# COMPACT_ATOMS: atom_id res chain seq x y z
N MET A 1 -63.42 23.59 18.14
CA MET A 1 -62.00 23.97 18.37
C MET A 1 -61.27 22.76 18.94
N ARG A 2 -60.51 22.02 18.13
CA ARG A 2 -59.62 20.94 18.58
C ARG A 2 -58.31 21.08 17.79
N LEU A 3 -57.29 21.59 18.46
CA LEU A 3 -55.94 21.74 17.95
C LEU A 3 -55.24 20.39 18.09
N PHE A 4 -54.90 19.73 16.99
CA PHE A 4 -54.02 18.56 17.00
C PHE A 4 -52.57 19.04 16.94
N PHE A 5 -51.86 18.92 18.05
CA PHE A 5 -50.41 19.12 18.11
C PHE A 5 -49.72 17.86 17.59
N PHE A 6 -49.21 17.90 16.35
CA PHE A 6 -48.26 16.89 15.86
C PHE A 6 -46.87 17.24 16.41
N LEU A 7 -46.43 16.50 17.43
CA LEU A 7 -45.04 16.47 17.88
C LEU A 7 -44.23 15.66 16.87
N VAL A 8 -43.54 16.35 15.96
CA VAL A 8 -42.53 15.74 15.09
C VAL A 8 -41.27 15.55 15.93
N LEU A 9 -41.04 14.33 16.39
CA LEU A 9 -39.79 13.91 17.02
C LEU A 9 -38.69 13.90 15.95
N TYR A 10 -37.86 14.95 15.94
CA TYR A 10 -36.58 14.95 15.23
C TYR A 10 -35.64 14.00 15.97
N ILE A 11 -35.44 12.80 15.43
CA ILE A 11 -34.33 11.94 15.82
C ILE A 11 -33.11 12.47 15.05
N PRO A 12 -32.06 12.98 15.70
CA PRO A 12 -30.84 13.31 15.00
C PRO A 12 -30.24 12.01 14.48
N LEU A 13 -30.13 11.90 13.15
CA LEU A 13 -29.35 10.86 12.49
C LEU A 13 -27.89 11.11 12.88
N GLN A 14 -27.42 10.48 13.97
CA GLN A 14 -26.00 10.47 14.29
C GLN A 14 -25.30 9.66 13.22
N ALA A 15 -24.77 10.34 12.20
CA ALA A 15 -23.74 9.77 11.35
C ALA A 15 -22.55 9.44 12.26
N GLN A 16 -22.37 8.15 12.58
CA GLN A 16 -21.14 7.66 13.17
C GLN A 16 -20.04 7.90 12.14
N THR A 17 -19.24 8.94 12.33
CA THR A 17 -17.98 9.12 11.60
C THR A 17 -17.03 8.04 12.06
N ILE A 18 -17.00 6.91 11.35
CA ILE A 18 -15.92 5.93 11.46
C ILE A 18 -14.67 6.67 10.97
N LEU A 19 -13.77 7.03 11.88
CA LEU A 19 -12.47 7.58 11.51
C LEU A 19 -11.62 6.41 11.05
N PRO A 20 -11.23 6.33 9.77
CA PRO A 20 -10.44 5.21 9.29
C PRO A 20 -9.01 5.32 9.85
N ASP A 21 -8.41 4.18 10.17
CA ASP A 21 -7.11 4.12 10.83
C ASP A 21 -6.05 4.80 9.95
N SER A 22 -5.07 5.46 10.55
CA SER A 22 -3.96 6.09 9.83
C SER A 22 -2.64 5.76 10.51
N VAL A 23 -1.57 5.62 9.75
CA VAL A 23 -0.26 5.25 10.29
C VAL A 23 0.84 6.13 9.73
N THR A 24 1.80 6.47 10.60
CA THR A 24 3.06 7.10 10.20
C THR A 24 4.22 6.22 10.69
N ILE A 25 5.05 5.77 9.76
CA ILE A 25 6.22 4.94 10.02
C ILE A 25 7.50 5.72 9.76
N HIS A 26 8.51 5.52 10.61
CA HIS A 26 9.84 6.04 10.39
C HIS A 26 10.89 4.92 10.43
N LYS A 27 11.71 4.82 9.39
CA LYS A 27 12.89 3.93 9.36
C LYS A 27 14.15 4.73 9.06
N SER A 28 15.30 4.27 9.52
CA SER A 28 16.58 4.92 9.24
C SER A 28 17.69 3.89 9.06
N TRP A 29 18.62 4.17 8.16
CA TRP A 29 19.79 3.31 7.89
C TRP A 29 20.94 4.14 7.35
N ASN A 30 22.14 3.55 7.36
CA ASN A 30 23.31 4.11 6.70
C ASN A 30 23.64 3.31 5.43
N ASP A 31 24.06 4.00 4.38
CA ASP A 31 24.61 3.42 3.16
C ASP A 31 25.62 4.39 2.50
N LYS A 32 26.00 4.16 1.24
CA LYS A 32 26.93 5.05 0.51
C LYS A 32 26.41 6.50 0.35
N ASN A 33 25.12 6.76 0.55
CA ASN A 33 24.53 8.10 0.55
C ASN A 33 24.53 8.76 1.94
N GLY A 34 25.13 8.13 2.95
CA GLY A 34 25.14 8.60 4.33
C GLY A 34 23.94 8.09 5.12
N LYS A 35 23.47 8.90 6.07
CA LYS A 35 22.28 8.59 6.88
C LYS A 35 21.02 8.85 6.05
N ASN A 36 20.20 7.83 5.89
CA ASN A 36 18.91 7.88 5.22
C ASN A 36 17.79 7.79 6.25
N LYS A 37 16.72 8.55 6.03
CA LYS A 37 15.47 8.51 6.79
C LYS A 37 14.31 8.27 5.83
N LEU A 38 13.57 7.19 6.04
CA LEU A 38 12.29 6.92 5.41
C LEU A 38 11.17 7.39 6.33
N THR A 39 10.17 8.06 5.76
CA THR A 39 8.87 8.31 6.37
C THR A 39 7.79 7.77 5.45
N VAL A 40 6.87 6.97 5.97
CA VAL A 40 5.68 6.50 5.23
C VAL A 40 4.46 6.91 6.00
N MET A 41 3.52 7.58 5.35
CA MET A 41 2.24 8.00 5.90
C MET A 41 1.15 7.32 5.08
N VAL A 42 0.23 6.63 5.74
CA VAL A 42 -0.96 6.07 5.11
C VAL A 42 -2.18 6.60 5.82
N ASN A 43 -3.09 7.19 5.04
CA ASN A 43 -4.37 7.67 5.52
C ASN A 43 -5.46 6.73 5.04
N ALA A 44 -6.50 6.60 5.87
CA ALA A 44 -7.65 5.75 5.62
C ALA A 44 -7.28 4.29 5.31
N LEU A 45 -6.52 3.68 6.22
CA LEU A 45 -6.18 2.27 6.20
C LEU A 45 -7.42 1.41 6.39
N CYS A 46 -7.48 0.33 5.61
CA CYS A 46 -8.33 -0.79 5.93
C CYS A 46 -7.93 -1.39 7.29
N ASN A 47 -8.95 -1.67 8.11
CA ASN A 47 -8.84 -2.54 9.26
C ASN A 47 -9.61 -3.83 8.97
N PRO A 48 -8.96 -4.98 8.71
CA PRO A 48 -9.63 -6.23 8.33
C PRO A 48 -10.71 -6.70 9.32
N ASP A 49 -10.60 -6.28 10.60
CA ASP A 49 -11.55 -6.64 11.66
C ASP A 49 -12.77 -5.69 11.73
N ARG A 50 -12.79 -4.61 10.94
CA ARG A 50 -13.81 -3.54 11.00
C ARG A 50 -14.26 -3.08 9.60
N PRO A 51 -15.09 -3.86 8.89
CA PRO A 51 -15.74 -3.42 7.65
C PRO A 51 -16.71 -2.24 7.90
N PRO A 52 -17.06 -1.43 6.88
CA PRO A 52 -16.79 -1.59 5.44
C PRO A 52 -15.39 -1.16 4.99
N PHE A 53 -14.95 -1.62 3.82
CA PHE A 53 -13.63 -1.34 3.22
C PHE A 53 -13.73 -0.45 1.98
N ASP A 54 -14.60 0.56 2.03
CA ASP A 54 -14.89 1.44 0.91
C ASP A 54 -15.24 2.87 1.37
N GLY A 55 -15.30 3.78 0.41
CA GLY A 55 -15.91 5.11 0.58
C GLY A 55 -15.03 6.18 1.23
N HIS A 56 -13.80 5.84 1.63
CA HIS A 56 -12.83 6.78 2.18
C HIS A 56 -11.63 6.91 1.25
N GLU A 57 -11.34 8.14 0.80
CA GLU A 57 -10.14 8.41 0.00
C GLU A 57 -8.88 7.93 0.73
N THR A 58 -8.28 6.86 0.22
CA THR A 58 -7.09 6.24 0.77
C THR A 58 -5.85 6.71 0.04
N LYS A 59 -4.80 7.03 0.81
CA LYS A 59 -3.58 7.65 0.31
C LYS A 59 -2.36 7.06 1.01
N ILE A 60 -1.33 6.74 0.24
CA ILE A 60 0.02 6.46 0.75
C ILE A 60 1.02 7.50 0.26
N GLU A 61 1.80 8.04 1.18
CA GLU A 61 2.90 8.95 0.92
C GLU A 61 4.18 8.38 1.51
N ALA A 62 5.21 8.23 0.69
CA ALA A 62 6.51 7.73 1.12
C ALA A 62 7.60 8.73 0.74
N LYS A 63 8.46 9.06 1.72
CA LYS A 63 9.53 10.04 1.57
C LYS A 63 10.85 9.49 2.09
N ILE A 64 11.90 9.59 1.29
CA ILE A 64 13.28 9.34 1.69
C ILE A 64 14.05 10.65 1.72
N GLN A 65 14.78 10.88 2.80
CA GLN A 65 15.68 12.02 2.95
C GLN A 65 17.08 11.55 3.36
N ASN A 66 18.11 12.08 2.70
CA ASN A 66 19.51 11.88 3.04
C ASN A 66 20.35 13.12 2.68
N GLY A 67 21.68 13.02 2.83
CA GLY A 67 22.59 14.13 2.52
C GLY A 67 22.63 14.54 1.05
N LYS A 68 22.07 13.73 0.13
CA LYS A 68 21.97 14.03 -1.31
C LYS A 68 20.65 14.69 -1.71
N GLY A 69 19.67 14.77 -0.80
CA GLY A 69 18.37 15.39 -1.05
C GLY A 69 17.20 14.56 -0.53
N SER A 70 16.00 14.87 -1.05
CA SER A 70 14.76 14.18 -0.71
C SER A 70 14.04 13.67 -1.95
N GLN A 71 13.44 12.49 -1.82
CA GLN A 71 12.53 11.92 -2.81
C GLN A 71 11.20 11.65 -2.13
N GLU A 72 10.10 11.87 -2.85
CA GLU A 72 8.75 11.67 -2.34
C GLU A 72 7.89 11.01 -3.41
N MET A 73 7.08 10.05 -3.00
CA MET A 73 6.06 9.40 -3.81
C MET A 73 4.72 9.53 -3.09
N VAL A 74 3.72 10.00 -3.82
CA VAL A 74 2.34 10.08 -3.35
C VAL A 74 1.49 9.24 -4.29
N TYR A 75 0.72 8.32 -3.73
CA TYR A 75 -0.30 7.56 -4.44
C TYR A 75 -1.64 7.78 -3.75
N ASN A 76 -2.59 8.32 -4.52
CA ASN A 76 -3.99 8.38 -4.16
C ASN A 76 -4.68 7.26 -4.93
N ASP A 77 -5.42 6.42 -4.23
CA ASP A 77 -6.10 5.31 -4.89
C ASP A 77 -7.36 5.80 -5.62
N GLU A 78 -7.47 5.50 -6.91
CA GLU A 78 -8.60 5.94 -7.73
C GLU A 78 -9.85 5.08 -7.45
N ASP A 79 -9.64 3.83 -7.00
CA ASP A 79 -10.69 2.85 -6.72
C ASP A 79 -11.18 2.89 -5.26
N TYR A 80 -10.92 3.97 -4.52
CA TYR A 80 -11.23 4.10 -3.08
C TYR A 80 -12.72 3.88 -2.71
N GLN A 81 -13.61 3.94 -3.72
CA GLN A 81 -15.04 3.65 -3.58
C GLN A 81 -15.34 2.15 -3.51
N MET A 82 -14.37 1.29 -3.85
CA MET A 82 -14.49 -0.17 -3.87
C MET A 82 -13.44 -0.86 -3.01
N GLU A 83 -12.35 -0.18 -2.65
CA GLU A 83 -11.28 -0.73 -1.84
C GLU A 83 -10.60 0.31 -0.94
N MET A 84 -9.85 -0.17 0.05
CA MET A 84 -9.03 0.65 0.96
C MET A 84 -7.61 0.07 1.08
N ILE A 85 -6.60 0.92 1.26
CA ILE A 85 -5.20 0.46 1.36
C ILE A 85 -5.02 -0.36 2.64
N LEU A 86 -4.41 -1.54 2.49
CA LEU A 86 -3.85 -2.34 3.57
C LEU A 86 -2.33 -2.19 3.57
N PHE A 87 -1.77 -1.80 4.71
CA PHE A 87 -0.33 -1.55 4.84
C PHE A 87 0.23 -2.11 6.14
N ARG A 88 1.39 -2.77 6.04
CA ARG A 88 2.10 -3.38 7.17
C ARG A 88 3.55 -2.94 7.19
N GLU A 89 3.98 -2.30 8.27
CA GLU A 89 5.37 -1.84 8.41
C GLU A 89 6.40 -2.96 8.22
N ASN A 90 6.09 -4.16 8.74
CA ASN A 90 6.99 -5.30 8.73
C ASN A 90 7.22 -5.86 7.32
N ASP A 91 6.35 -5.53 6.37
CA ASP A 91 6.51 -5.96 4.99
C ASP A 91 7.53 -5.09 4.24
N ILE A 92 7.84 -3.88 4.73
CA ILE A 92 8.88 -3.02 4.14
C ILE A 92 10.23 -3.73 4.24
N TRP A 93 10.91 -3.87 3.11
CA TRP A 93 12.25 -4.46 3.09
C TRP A 93 13.27 -3.58 2.39
N LEU A 94 14.52 -3.76 2.80
CA LEU A 94 15.67 -3.08 2.23
C LEU A 94 16.62 -4.10 1.65
N GLU A 95 17.18 -3.80 0.49
CA GLU A 95 18.17 -4.64 -0.17
C GLU A 95 19.32 -3.79 -0.68
N GLU A 96 20.55 -4.26 -0.52
CA GLU A 96 21.74 -3.51 -0.88
C GLU A 96 22.19 -3.83 -2.32
N PHE A 97 22.36 -2.79 -3.12
CA PHE A 97 22.93 -2.85 -4.47
C PHE A 97 24.03 -1.80 -4.58
N ASN A 98 25.26 -2.20 -4.91
CA ASN A 98 26.40 -1.28 -5.03
C ASN A 98 26.59 -0.35 -3.82
N LYS A 99 26.43 -0.89 -2.60
CA LYS A 99 26.50 -0.17 -1.30
C LYS A 99 25.41 0.88 -1.09
N ILE A 100 24.34 0.87 -1.88
CA ILE A 100 23.16 1.72 -1.72
C ILE A 100 21.98 0.81 -1.40
N LYS A 101 21.18 1.13 -0.38
CA LYS A 101 19.98 0.33 -0.10
C LYS A 101 18.81 0.78 -0.96
N ALA A 102 18.27 -0.13 -1.76
CA ALA A 102 16.94 0.00 -2.32
C ALA A 102 15.91 -0.24 -1.21
N VAL A 103 14.83 0.53 -1.23
CA VAL A 103 13.71 0.41 -0.30
C VAL A 103 12.49 -0.03 -1.08
N PHE A 104 11.84 -1.08 -0.62
CA PHE A 104 10.61 -1.60 -1.20
C PHE A 104 9.50 -1.50 -0.16
N ILE A 105 8.43 -0.81 -0.52
CA ILE A 105 7.30 -0.48 0.34
C ILE A 105 6.07 -1.12 -0.30
N PRO A 106 5.75 -2.38 0.05
CA PRO A 106 4.54 -3.03 -0.42
C PRO A 106 3.32 -2.46 0.30
N PHE A 107 2.20 -2.41 -0.42
CA PHE A 107 0.87 -2.17 0.11
C PHE A 107 -0.16 -2.92 -0.73
N PHE A 108 -1.25 -3.30 -0.08
CA PHE A 108 -2.32 -4.13 -0.64
C PHE A 108 -3.64 -3.38 -0.50
N TYR A 109 -4.74 -4.08 -0.79
CA TYR A 109 -6.07 -3.51 -0.75
C TYR A 109 -7.02 -4.47 -0.06
N CYS A 110 -7.88 -3.93 0.79
CA CYS A 110 -9.07 -4.62 1.24
C CYS A 110 -10.23 -4.19 0.35
N GLY A 111 -10.97 -5.16 -0.16
CA GLY A 111 -12.07 -4.91 -1.10
C GLY A 111 -12.17 -6.10 -2.04
N ASN A 112 -13.37 -6.64 -2.19
CA ASN A 112 -13.78 -7.83 -2.96
C ASN A 112 -12.86 -9.07 -2.90
N SER A 113 -13.45 -10.18 -2.45
CA SER A 113 -12.82 -11.50 -2.38
C SER A 113 -12.74 -12.16 -3.77
N ASP A 114 -11.94 -11.57 -4.65
CA ASP A 114 -11.65 -12.15 -5.96
C ASP A 114 -10.37 -12.98 -5.93
N SER A 115 -10.30 -13.96 -6.83
CA SER A 115 -9.10 -14.76 -7.04
C SER A 115 -7.92 -13.93 -7.57
N ASP A 116 -8.18 -12.75 -8.14
CA ASP A 116 -7.17 -11.84 -8.66
C ASP A 116 -6.86 -10.74 -7.63
N ILE A 117 -5.61 -10.66 -7.22
CA ILE A 117 -5.13 -9.71 -6.20
C ILE A 117 -4.22 -8.66 -6.85
N LYS A 118 -4.53 -7.39 -6.62
CA LYS A 118 -3.65 -6.26 -6.92
C LYS A 118 -2.74 -6.00 -5.72
N ALA A 119 -1.42 -6.05 -5.91
CA ALA A 119 -0.44 -5.65 -4.90
C ALA A 119 0.43 -4.51 -5.44
N SER A 120 0.64 -3.48 -4.64
CA SER A 120 1.33 -2.26 -5.09
C SER A 120 2.64 -2.05 -4.35
N PHE A 121 3.62 -1.48 -5.03
CA PHE A 121 4.98 -1.36 -4.54
C PHE A 121 5.53 0.01 -4.87
N ILE A 122 5.85 0.79 -3.84
CA ILE A 122 6.74 1.96 -3.99
C ILE A 122 8.18 1.48 -3.84
N ILE A 123 9.03 1.84 -4.79
CA ILE A 123 10.46 1.49 -4.77
C ILE A 123 11.28 2.77 -4.85
N PHE A 124 12.20 2.95 -3.91
CA PHE A 124 13.24 3.98 -4.00
C PHE A 124 14.59 3.33 -4.20
N TYR A 125 15.33 3.79 -5.22
CA TYR A 125 16.71 3.36 -5.44
C TYR A 125 17.49 4.42 -6.22
N ASN A 126 18.66 4.80 -5.69
CA ASN A 126 19.64 5.67 -6.36
C ASN A 126 19.01 6.89 -7.07
N THR A 127 18.36 7.76 -6.30
CA THR A 127 17.64 8.97 -6.74
C THR A 127 16.47 8.76 -7.72
N LYS A 128 16.09 7.51 -8.00
CA LYS A 128 14.87 7.15 -8.71
C LYS A 128 13.80 6.65 -7.75
N LYS A 129 12.54 6.82 -8.17
CA LYS A 129 11.34 6.38 -7.47
C LYS A 129 10.44 5.68 -8.48
N TYR A 130 9.78 4.61 -8.06
CA TYR A 130 8.91 3.82 -8.91
C TYR A 130 7.65 3.46 -8.14
N LEU A 131 6.54 3.35 -8.87
CA LEU A 131 5.30 2.78 -8.39
C LEU A 131 4.89 1.67 -9.35
N TYR A 132 4.71 0.46 -8.84
CA TYR A 132 4.23 -0.67 -9.64
C TYR A 132 3.03 -1.31 -8.97
N HIS A 133 1.99 -1.56 -9.76
CA HIS A 133 0.87 -2.42 -9.40
C HIS A 133 1.12 -3.79 -10.05
N ILE A 134 1.18 -4.86 -9.27
CA ILE A 134 1.44 -6.22 -9.74
C ILE A 134 0.21 -7.07 -9.46
N ASN A 135 -0.28 -7.73 -10.49
CA ASN A 135 -1.42 -8.63 -10.40
C ASN A 135 -0.94 -10.03 -10.03
N PHE A 136 -1.66 -10.67 -9.12
CA PHE A 136 -1.50 -12.04 -8.72
C PHE A 136 -2.81 -12.78 -8.94
N HIS A 137 -2.72 -14.06 -9.29
CA HIS A 137 -3.86 -14.95 -9.35
C HIS A 137 -3.70 -16.03 -8.28
N CYS A 138 -4.72 -16.19 -7.44
CA CYS A 138 -4.82 -17.15 -6.36
C CYS A 138 -5.83 -18.24 -6.70
N THR A 139 -5.40 -19.50 -6.63
CA THR A 139 -6.29 -20.63 -6.84
C THR A 139 -7.20 -20.85 -5.62
N GLU A 140 -8.26 -21.64 -5.79
CA GLU A 140 -9.16 -22.05 -4.69
C GLU A 140 -8.42 -22.67 -3.49
N ASN A 141 -7.30 -23.34 -3.75
CA ASN A 141 -6.43 -23.91 -2.70
C ASN A 141 -5.57 -22.83 -1.99
N GLY A 142 -5.85 -21.55 -2.21
CA GLY A 142 -5.16 -20.40 -1.64
C GLY A 142 -3.74 -20.19 -2.15
N THR A 143 -3.30 -20.87 -3.22
CA THR A 143 -1.96 -20.72 -3.80
C THR A 143 -1.94 -19.60 -4.83
N CYS A 144 -1.04 -18.64 -4.67
CA CYS A 144 -0.96 -17.45 -5.50
C CYS A 144 0.29 -17.44 -6.38
N LYS A 145 0.16 -16.86 -7.58
CA LYS A 145 1.25 -16.65 -8.53
C LYS A 145 1.10 -15.30 -9.21
N VAL A 146 2.21 -14.71 -9.62
CA VAL A 146 2.19 -13.49 -10.42
C VAL A 146 1.47 -13.73 -11.75
N ASN A 147 0.53 -12.84 -12.08
CA ASN A 147 -0.26 -12.82 -13.30
C ASN A 147 0.06 -11.57 -14.14
N ASP A 148 1.35 -11.34 -14.38
CA ASP A 148 1.87 -10.17 -15.09
C ASP A 148 3.11 -10.52 -15.92
N ASN A 149 3.30 -9.85 -17.07
CA ASN A 149 4.57 -9.85 -17.77
C ASN A 149 5.59 -8.94 -17.06
N LEU A 150 6.22 -9.46 -16.00
CA LEU A 150 7.15 -8.70 -15.16
C LEU A 150 8.33 -8.10 -15.93
N ASN A 151 8.84 -8.77 -16.98
CA ASN A 151 9.98 -8.27 -17.75
C ASN A 151 9.64 -6.97 -18.50
N GLY A 152 8.43 -6.88 -19.05
CA GLY A 152 7.93 -5.68 -19.71
C GLY A 152 7.53 -4.60 -18.70
N LYS A 153 6.81 -4.99 -17.65
CA LYS A 153 6.28 -4.07 -16.63
C LYS A 153 7.38 -3.37 -15.83
N LEU A 154 8.47 -4.09 -15.53
CA LEU A 154 9.60 -3.60 -14.73
C LEU A 154 10.78 -3.12 -15.58
N LYS A 155 10.58 -2.79 -16.86
CA LYS A 155 11.66 -2.45 -17.81
C LYS A 155 12.50 -1.23 -17.40
N GLU A 156 11.96 -0.35 -16.58
CA GLU A 156 12.63 0.88 -16.12
C GLU A 156 13.56 0.65 -14.92
N LEU A 157 13.45 -0.51 -14.28
CA LEU A 157 14.40 -0.95 -13.26
C LEU A 157 15.70 -1.40 -13.93
N SER A 158 16.82 -1.14 -13.26
CA SER A 158 18.09 -1.75 -13.68
C SER A 158 17.97 -3.28 -13.66
N PRO A 159 18.70 -4.01 -14.53
CA PRO A 159 18.60 -5.47 -14.58
C PRO A 159 18.80 -6.16 -13.22
N GLU A 160 19.75 -5.68 -12.42
CA GLU A 160 20.04 -6.19 -11.08
C GLU A 160 18.85 -6.01 -10.13
N LEU A 161 18.32 -4.78 -10.04
CA LEU A 161 17.18 -4.46 -9.18
C LEU A 161 15.91 -5.20 -9.63
N ARG A 162 15.68 -5.28 -10.94
CA ARG A 162 14.56 -6.01 -11.55
C ARG A 162 14.61 -7.48 -11.18
N ASN A 163 15.75 -8.13 -11.39
CA ASN A 163 15.90 -9.57 -11.13
C ASN A 163 15.66 -9.89 -9.65
N SER A 164 16.18 -9.07 -8.74
CA SER A 164 15.94 -9.28 -7.32
C SER A 164 14.49 -9.02 -6.92
N PHE A 165 13.86 -7.98 -7.47
CA PHE A 165 12.45 -7.70 -7.21
C PHE A 165 11.56 -8.85 -7.70
N ILE A 166 11.79 -9.36 -8.92
CA ILE A 166 11.07 -10.52 -9.47
C ILE A 166 11.24 -11.75 -8.56
N LYS A 167 12.46 -12.00 -8.08
CA LYS A 167 12.74 -13.11 -7.16
C LYS A 167 11.95 -12.95 -5.86
N SER A 168 11.95 -11.75 -5.29
CA SER A 168 11.21 -11.42 -4.07
C SER A 168 9.70 -11.60 -4.25
N LEU A 169 9.14 -11.14 -5.36
CA LEU A 169 7.72 -11.31 -5.67
C LEU A 169 7.32 -12.78 -5.67
N LYS A 170 8.11 -13.64 -6.34
CA LYS A 170 7.85 -15.08 -6.44
C LYS A 170 8.12 -15.84 -5.13
N SER A 171 8.97 -15.32 -4.25
CA SER A 171 9.31 -15.99 -2.99
C SER A 171 8.37 -15.63 -1.84
N LYS A 172 7.94 -14.36 -1.76
CA LYS A 172 7.18 -13.81 -0.64
C LYS A 172 5.67 -13.97 -0.77
N TYR A 173 5.15 -13.92 -2.00
CA TYR A 173 3.70 -13.87 -2.26
C TYR A 173 3.24 -15.16 -2.94
N LYS A 174 3.03 -16.19 -2.13
CA LYS A 174 2.68 -17.54 -2.58
C LYS A 174 1.30 -17.98 -2.11
N LYS A 175 0.71 -17.28 -1.15
CA LYS A 175 -0.57 -17.62 -0.55
C LYS A 175 -1.45 -16.40 -0.39
N TYR A 176 -2.76 -16.60 -0.35
CA TYR A 176 -3.74 -15.52 -0.16
C TYR A 176 -3.48 -14.72 1.12
N SER A 177 -3.08 -15.41 2.20
CA SER A 177 -2.70 -14.80 3.48
C SER A 177 -1.48 -13.87 3.39
N ASP A 178 -0.68 -13.92 2.33
CA ASP A 178 0.47 -13.02 2.19
C ASP A 178 0.01 -11.58 1.83
N PHE A 179 -1.24 -11.41 1.40
CA PHE A 179 -1.83 -10.14 0.97
C PHE A 179 -2.82 -9.55 1.97
N ASN A 180 -3.23 -10.32 2.99
CA ASN A 180 -4.22 -9.95 4.01
C ASN A 180 -3.57 -9.92 5.38
#